data_AF-A0A841TPC3-F1
#
_entry.id   AF-A0A841TPC3-F1
#
_cell.length_a   1.000
_cell.length_b   1.000
_cell.length_c   1.000
_cell.angle_alpha   90.00
_cell.angle_beta   90.00
_cell.angle_gamma   90.00
#
_symmetry.space_group_name_H-M   'P 1'
#
loop_
_entity.id
_entity.type
_entity.pdbx_description
1 polymer ?
#
loop_
_entity_poly.entity_id
_entity_poly.type
_entity_poly.pdbx_seq_one_letter_code
_entity_poly.pdbx_strand_id
1 'polypeptide(L)'
;MRMERLSQDKIRIFLTFDDLSERGIQKEDMWREIPKVHELFSEMMDQAYNELGFDASGPLAVEVFAMPAQGMVVIVTRGKLDRDVESSSEEELEEEVYEMEVTLEQSEAIIYRFRDIEDAIGAAKTLNHHLTEEGRMYRYQNQWVLCFDPAGLETAGYNALIAVLAEYGEATSVTPAVLEEYGQLVIASNAVKVLAEHFA
;
A
#
# COMPACT_ATOMS: atom_id res chain seq x y z
N MET A 1 12.66 -2.87 8.81
CA MET A 1 11.61 -1.81 8.85
C MET A 1 12.19 -0.48 8.38
N ARG A 2 11.41 0.32 7.63
CA ARG A 2 11.78 1.70 7.26
C ARG A 2 10.63 2.66 7.58
N MET A 3 10.93 3.85 8.07
CA MET A 3 9.94 4.89 8.36
C MET A 3 10.25 6.15 7.59
N GLU A 4 9.21 6.82 7.11
CA GLU A 4 9.26 8.05 6.34
C GLU A 4 8.21 9.02 6.86
N ARG A 5 8.62 10.25 7.14
CA ARG A 5 7.69 11.31 7.55
C ARG A 5 7.00 11.89 6.31
N LEU A 6 5.69 11.69 6.20
CA LEU A 6 4.88 12.30 5.12
C LEU A 6 4.47 13.74 5.46
N SER A 7 4.21 14.04 6.73
CA SER A 7 3.82 15.36 7.23
C SER A 7 4.08 15.50 8.73
N GLN A 8 3.71 16.64 9.32
CA GLN A 8 3.83 16.82 10.78
C GLN A 8 2.96 15.83 11.56
N ASP A 9 1.79 15.51 11.02
CA ASP A 9 0.76 14.65 11.60
C ASP A 9 0.60 13.29 10.87
N LYS A 10 1.48 12.97 9.91
CA LYS A 10 1.36 11.76 9.10
C LYS A 10 2.71 11.09 8.88
N ILE A 11 2.80 9.80 9.21
CA ILE A 11 4.00 8.98 8.98
C ILE A 11 3.65 7.76 8.13
N ARG A 12 4.63 7.32 7.34
CA ARG A 12 4.57 6.11 6.53
C ARG A 12 5.61 5.14 7.05
N ILE A 13 5.21 3.90 7.20
CA ILE A 13 6.05 2.81 7.67
C ILE A 13 6.00 1.71 6.62
N PHE A 14 7.17 1.21 6.25
CA PHE A 14 7.33 0.09 5.33
C PHE A 14 7.88 -1.11 6.10
N LEU A 15 7.08 -2.18 6.11
CA LEU A 15 7.38 -3.48 6.71
C LEU A 15 7.62 -4.48 5.59
N THR A 16 8.77 -5.13 5.59
CA THR A 16 9.03 -6.24 4.67
C THR A 16 8.37 -7.53 5.18
N PHE A 17 8.22 -8.53 4.30
CA PHE A 17 7.75 -9.86 4.72
C PHE A 17 8.70 -10.54 5.73
N ASP A 18 9.99 -10.21 5.66
CA ASP A 18 11.02 -10.68 6.60
C ASP A 18 10.78 -10.08 7.99
N ASP A 19 10.56 -8.75 8.07
CA ASP A 19 10.24 -8.04 9.32
C ASP A 19 9.00 -8.58 10.03
N LEU A 20 8.01 -9.03 9.25
CA LEU A 20 6.76 -9.60 9.75
C LEU A 20 6.95 -11.03 10.23
N SER A 21 7.75 -11.81 9.49
CA SER A 21 8.07 -13.20 9.82
C SER A 21 8.96 -13.30 11.07
N GLU A 22 9.93 -12.38 11.25
CA GLU A 22 10.76 -12.29 12.45
C GLU A 22 9.94 -12.02 13.72
N ARG A 23 8.83 -11.28 13.58
CA ARG A 23 7.90 -10.97 14.67
C ARG A 23 6.77 -11.98 14.83
N GLY A 24 6.74 -13.03 13.99
CA GLY A 24 5.69 -14.05 14.02
C GLY A 24 4.30 -13.51 13.67
N ILE A 25 4.22 -12.38 12.95
CA ILE A 25 2.98 -11.75 12.50
C ILE A 25 2.73 -12.23 11.07
N GLN A 26 1.74 -13.09 10.86
CA GLN A 26 1.31 -13.40 9.51
C GLN A 26 0.47 -12.24 8.98
N LYS A 27 0.38 -12.14 7.65
CA LYS A 27 -0.53 -11.19 7.00
C LYS A 27 -1.92 -11.26 7.65
N GLU A 28 -2.41 -12.48 7.95
CA GLU A 28 -3.70 -12.85 8.57
C GLU A 28 -3.85 -12.50 10.07
N ASP A 29 -2.77 -12.17 10.76
CA ASP A 29 -2.80 -11.83 12.20
C ASP A 29 -2.99 -10.32 12.42
N MET A 30 -2.60 -9.49 11.45
CA MET A 30 -2.77 -8.02 11.46
C MET A 30 -4.22 -7.57 11.66
N TRP A 31 -5.20 -8.42 11.32
CA TRP A 31 -6.64 -8.16 11.38
C TRP A 31 -7.38 -9.01 12.41
N ARG A 32 -6.71 -9.95 13.11
CA ARG A 32 -7.36 -10.86 14.08
C ARG A 32 -6.86 -10.69 15.50
N GLU A 33 -5.58 -10.42 15.70
CA GLU A 33 -4.98 -10.32 17.03
C GLU A 33 -4.68 -8.87 17.39
N ILE A 34 -5.69 -8.22 17.97
CA ILE A 34 -5.62 -6.90 18.61
C ILE A 34 -4.35 -6.73 19.48
N PRO A 35 -3.93 -7.67 20.36
CA PRO A 35 -2.79 -7.41 21.25
C PRO A 35 -1.40 -7.38 20.59
N LYS A 36 -1.10 -8.27 19.62
CA LYS A 36 0.22 -8.31 18.96
C LYS A 36 0.43 -7.12 18.04
N VAL A 37 -0.64 -6.68 17.40
CA VAL A 37 -0.66 -5.52 16.51
C VAL A 37 -0.48 -4.24 17.33
N HIS A 38 -1.10 -4.15 18.51
CA HIS A 38 -0.85 -3.04 19.44
C HIS A 38 0.62 -2.96 19.89
N GLU A 39 1.27 -4.08 20.21
CA GLU A 39 2.69 -4.07 20.59
C GLU A 39 3.57 -3.52 19.46
N LEU A 40 3.34 -3.99 18.22
CA LEU A 40 4.04 -3.49 17.04
C LEU A 40 3.82 -1.99 16.83
N PHE A 41 2.59 -1.50 16.99
CA PHE A 41 2.30 -0.08 16.82
C PHE A 41 2.87 0.77 17.96
N SER A 42 2.84 0.31 19.21
CA SER A 42 3.50 0.99 20.32
C SER A 42 5.01 1.13 20.08
N GLU A 43 5.67 0.07 19.60
CA GLU A 43 7.08 0.16 19.21
C GLU A 43 7.30 1.17 18.08
N MET A 44 6.45 1.16 17.05
CA MET A 44 6.51 2.14 15.96
C MET A 44 6.32 3.58 16.45
N MET A 45 5.40 3.78 17.38
CA MET A 45 5.10 5.09 17.95
C MET A 45 6.27 5.62 18.78
N ASP A 46 6.86 4.78 19.63
CA ASP A 46 8.05 5.12 20.42
C ASP A 46 9.25 5.46 19.50
N GLN A 47 9.46 4.65 18.47
CA GLN A 47 10.53 4.88 17.51
C GLN A 47 10.31 6.16 16.70
N ALA A 48 9.07 6.45 16.28
CA ALA A 48 8.71 7.68 15.59
C ALA A 48 8.82 8.92 16.49
N TYR A 49 8.52 8.81 17.78
CA TYR A 49 8.75 9.87 18.76
C TYR A 49 10.25 10.16 18.90
N ASN A 50 11.06 9.12 19.09
CA ASN A 50 12.51 9.22 19.29
C ASN A 50 13.27 9.69 18.04
N GLU A 51 12.92 9.19 16.84
CA GLU A 51 13.65 9.50 15.60
C GLU A 51 13.09 10.73 14.86
N LEU A 52 11.79 10.98 14.91
CA LEU A 52 11.11 11.98 14.08
C LEU A 52 10.44 13.10 14.89
N GLY A 53 10.44 13.00 16.23
CA GLY A 53 9.70 13.91 17.10
C GLY A 53 8.20 13.87 16.84
N PHE A 54 7.68 12.72 16.43
CA PHE A 54 6.26 12.52 16.17
C PHE A 54 5.55 12.23 17.49
N ASP A 55 4.78 13.20 17.97
CA ASP A 55 4.01 13.08 19.20
C ASP A 55 2.67 12.38 18.93
N ALA A 56 2.51 11.19 19.51
CA ALA A 56 1.39 10.29 19.34
C ALA A 56 0.13 10.68 20.12
N SER A 57 0.12 11.83 20.81
CA SER A 57 -0.96 12.17 21.73
C SER A 57 -2.27 12.41 20.97
N GLY A 58 -3.27 11.56 21.23
CA GLY A 58 -4.63 11.67 20.68
C GLY A 58 -5.05 10.49 19.78
N PRO A 59 -6.22 10.61 19.12
CA PRO A 59 -6.75 9.55 18.26
C PRO A 59 -5.84 9.35 17.04
N LEU A 60 -5.51 8.09 16.75
CA LEU A 60 -4.65 7.70 15.63
C LEU A 60 -5.48 6.94 14.59
N ALA A 61 -5.52 7.45 13.37
CA ALA A 61 -6.05 6.73 12.22
C ALA A 61 -4.93 5.91 11.58
N VAL A 62 -5.15 4.61 11.41
CA VAL A 62 -4.18 3.70 10.82
C VAL A 62 -4.75 3.08 9.55
N GLU A 63 -4.02 3.26 8.46
CA GLU A 63 -4.33 2.70 7.15
C GLU A 63 -3.25 1.65 6.82
N VAL A 64 -3.64 0.41 6.54
CA VAL A 64 -2.69 -0.66 6.18
C VAL A 64 -2.92 -1.12 4.75
N PHE A 65 -1.88 -1.04 3.94
CA PHE A 65 -1.86 -1.46 2.54
C PHE A 65 -0.93 -2.66 2.39
N ALA A 66 -1.49 -3.81 2.03
CA ALA A 66 -0.71 -4.98 1.67
C ALA A 66 -0.20 -4.85 0.23
N MET A 67 1.13 -4.92 0.05
CA MET A 67 1.77 -4.84 -1.26
C MET A 67 2.27 -6.23 -1.67
N PRO A 68 1.69 -6.85 -2.71
CA PRO A 68 2.12 -8.17 -3.14
C PRO A 68 3.60 -8.15 -3.55
N ALA A 69 4.39 -9.06 -2.97
CA ALA A 69 5.85 -9.22 -3.10
C ALA A 69 6.76 -8.18 -2.40
N GLN A 70 6.25 -7.07 -1.87
CA GLN A 70 7.08 -6.05 -1.21
C GLN A 70 6.89 -5.99 0.31
N GLY A 71 5.71 -6.38 0.82
CA GLY A 71 5.41 -6.41 2.25
C GLY A 71 4.14 -5.62 2.57
N MET A 72 4.18 -4.80 3.61
CA MET A 72 3.06 -3.96 4.01
C MET A 72 3.50 -2.51 4.20
N VAL A 73 2.66 -1.59 3.74
CA VAL A 73 2.78 -0.15 4.01
C VAL A 73 1.74 0.20 5.07
N VAL A 74 2.19 0.70 6.20
CA VAL A 74 1.33 1.25 7.24
C VAL A 74 1.41 2.77 7.18
N ILE A 75 0.28 3.43 7.13
CA ILE A 75 0.19 4.88 7.19
C ILE A 75 -0.54 5.24 8.47
N VAL A 76 0.12 6.02 9.32
CA VAL A 76 -0.45 6.49 10.59
C VAL A 76 -0.69 7.99 10.45
N THR A 77 -1.92 8.41 10.71
CA THR A 77 -2.36 9.80 10.70
C THR A 77 -2.87 10.17 12.08
N ARG A 78 -2.32 11.23 12.67
CA ARG A 78 -2.81 11.78 13.92
C ARG A 78 -4.07 12.61 13.67
N GLY A 79 -5.15 12.25 14.35
CA GLY A 79 -6.36 13.06 14.42
C GLY A 79 -6.16 14.26 15.34
N LYS A 80 -6.65 15.43 14.93
CA LYS A 80 -6.69 16.60 15.82
C LYS A 80 -7.92 16.46 16.70
N LEU A 81 -7.74 16.15 17.98
CA LEU A 81 -8.78 16.40 18.96
C LEU A 81 -8.82 17.91 19.21
N ASP A 82 -9.95 18.55 18.93
CA ASP A 82 -10.20 19.92 19.35
C ASP A 82 -10.04 19.96 20.87
N ARG A 83 -9.00 20.65 21.36
CA ARG A 83 -8.66 20.72 22.78
C ARG A 83 -9.65 21.64 23.49
N ASP A 84 -10.83 21.12 23.79
CA ASP A 84 -11.80 21.72 24.70
C ASP A 84 -12.27 20.67 25.71
N VAL A 85 -11.34 20.23 26.57
CA VAL A 85 -11.71 19.70 27.89
C VAL A 85 -10.66 20.15 28.90
N GLU A 86 -10.96 21.29 29.54
CA GLU A 86 -10.28 21.73 30.74
C GLU A 86 -10.45 20.69 31.86
N SER A 87 -9.33 20.37 32.49
CA SER A 87 -9.17 19.94 33.89
C SER A 87 -9.89 18.66 34.32
N SER A 88 -9.12 17.62 34.66
CA SER A 88 -9.06 17.10 36.04
C SER A 88 -7.98 16.02 36.19
N SER A 89 -7.12 16.23 37.19
CA SER A 89 -6.41 15.20 37.97
C SER A 89 -5.17 14.54 37.36
N GLU A 90 -4.00 15.05 37.78
CA GLU A 90 -2.80 14.25 38.03
C GLU A 90 -3.15 13.09 38.96
N GLU A 91 -3.31 11.87 38.43
CA GLU A 91 -3.10 10.57 39.11
C GLU A 91 -3.74 9.47 38.27
N GLU A 92 -3.08 9.05 37.19
CA GLU A 92 -3.16 7.69 36.64
C GLU A 92 -2.22 7.65 35.43
N LEU A 93 -1.08 6.97 35.57
CA LEU A 93 -0.38 6.39 34.42
C LEU A 93 -1.25 5.24 33.90
N GLU A 94 -2.46 5.56 33.43
CA GLU A 94 -3.22 4.67 32.58
C GLU A 94 -2.34 4.44 31.37
N GLU A 95 -2.04 3.17 31.08
CA GLU A 95 -1.52 2.75 29.78
C GLU A 95 -2.28 3.58 28.73
N GLU A 96 -1.61 4.47 28.00
CA GLU A 96 -2.24 5.28 26.95
C GLU A 96 -2.82 4.30 25.92
N VAL A 97 -4.07 3.88 26.14
CA VAL A 97 -4.81 3.05 25.22
C VAL A 97 -5.14 3.98 24.07
N TYR A 98 -4.28 3.97 23.06
CA TYR A 98 -4.49 4.71 21.83
C TYR A 98 -5.85 4.29 21.25
N GLU A 99 -6.77 5.25 21.11
CA GLU A 99 -8.02 5.03 20.40
C GLU A 99 -7.68 4.97 18.90
N MET A 100 -7.50 3.76 18.39
CA MET A 100 -7.04 3.47 17.04
C MET A 100 -8.21 3.07 16.15
N GLU A 101 -8.50 3.91 15.15
CA GLU A 101 -9.39 3.52 14.07
C GLU A 101 -8.55 2.94 12.93
N VAL A 102 -8.63 1.61 12.78
CA VAL A 102 -7.94 0.89 11.70
C VAL A 102 -8.88 0.75 10.52
N THR A 103 -8.56 1.40 9.41
CA THR A 103 -9.27 1.23 8.14
C THR A 103 -8.39 0.45 7.17
N LEU A 104 -8.95 -0.61 6.61
CA LEU A 104 -8.23 -1.55 5.75
C LEU A 104 -8.79 -1.43 4.34
N GLU A 105 -8.15 -0.62 3.50
CA GLU A 105 -8.38 -0.64 2.06
C GLU A 105 -7.49 -1.71 1.41
N GLN A 106 -8.02 -2.92 1.29
CA GLN A 106 -7.43 -3.94 0.43
C GLN A 106 -7.73 -3.57 -1.03
N SER A 107 -6.87 -2.75 -1.64
CA SER A 107 -6.76 -2.78 -3.09
C SER A 107 -5.87 -3.97 -3.46
N GLU A 108 -6.47 -5.11 -3.75
CA GLU A 108 -5.74 -6.27 -4.32
C GLU A 108 -5.21 -5.97 -5.75
N ALA A 109 -5.60 -4.82 -6.31
CA ALA A 109 -5.19 -4.33 -7.61
C ALA A 109 -3.66 -4.40 -7.78
N ILE A 110 -3.23 -5.06 -8.85
CA ILE A 110 -1.82 -5.12 -9.22
C ILE A 110 -1.51 -3.91 -10.08
N ILE A 111 -0.63 -3.04 -9.59
CA ILE A 111 -0.30 -1.78 -10.24
C ILE A 111 1.20 -1.66 -10.41
N TYR A 112 1.62 -1.53 -11.67
CA TYR A 112 3.01 -1.42 -12.06
C TYR A 112 3.22 -0.18 -12.92
N ARG A 113 4.33 0.53 -12.66
CA ARG A 113 4.78 1.65 -13.48
C ARG A 113 5.94 1.24 -14.37
N PHE A 114 5.97 1.85 -15.55
CA PHE A 114 6.98 1.68 -16.58
C PHE A 114 7.53 3.06 -16.95
N ARG A 115 8.84 3.10 -17.18
CA ARG A 115 9.53 4.33 -17.55
C ARG A 115 9.26 4.65 -19.02
N ASP A 116 9.35 3.63 -19.88
CA ASP A 116 9.05 3.72 -21.30
C ASP A 116 7.77 2.94 -21.66
N ILE A 117 7.17 3.29 -22.80
CA ILE A 117 6.03 2.55 -23.35
C ILE A 117 6.49 1.18 -23.89
N GLU A 118 7.72 1.09 -24.39
CA GLU A 118 8.30 -0.15 -24.92
C GLU A 118 8.38 -1.25 -23.85
N ASP A 119 8.72 -0.88 -22.61
CA ASP A 119 8.73 -1.81 -21.48
C ASP A 119 7.32 -2.36 -21.19
N ALA A 120 6.31 -1.49 -21.23
CA ALA A 120 4.92 -1.88 -21.05
C ALA A 120 4.41 -2.78 -22.20
N ILE A 121 4.85 -2.52 -23.43
CA ILE A 121 4.55 -3.37 -24.61
C ILE A 121 5.21 -4.74 -24.47
N GLY A 122 6.46 -4.80 -24.02
CA GLY A 122 7.17 -6.06 -23.75
C GLY A 122 6.48 -6.93 -22.70
N ALA A 123 6.07 -6.29 -21.60
CA ALA A 123 5.25 -6.94 -20.57
C ALA A 123 3.92 -7.45 -21.16
N ALA A 124 3.19 -6.59 -21.88
CA ALA A 124 1.91 -6.95 -22.49
C ALA A 124 2.02 -8.14 -23.45
N LYS A 125 3.07 -8.22 -24.29
CA LYS A 125 3.28 -9.36 -25.19
C LYS A 125 3.44 -10.67 -24.42
N THR A 126 4.22 -10.65 -23.35
CA THR A 126 4.45 -11.85 -22.51
C THR A 126 3.16 -12.28 -21.80
N LEU A 127 2.37 -11.31 -21.31
CA LEU A 127 1.11 -11.55 -20.61
C LEU A 127 0.00 -12.07 -21.54
N ASN A 128 -0.11 -11.50 -22.75
CA ASN A 128 -1.14 -11.84 -23.72
C ASN A 128 -1.05 -13.31 -24.15
N HIS A 129 0.15 -13.87 -24.22
CA HIS A 129 0.35 -15.27 -24.64
C HIS A 129 0.03 -16.30 -23.56
N HIS A 130 0.10 -15.94 -22.28
CA HIS A 130 0.21 -16.92 -21.21
C HIS A 130 -0.69 -16.68 -19.99
N LEU A 131 -1.23 -15.48 -19.80
CA LEU A 131 -1.90 -15.13 -18.55
C LEU A 131 -3.23 -14.41 -18.72
N THR A 132 -3.25 -13.23 -19.33
CA THR A 132 -4.43 -12.37 -19.37
C THR A 132 -4.37 -11.39 -20.52
N GLU A 133 -5.52 -11.09 -21.08
CA GLU A 133 -5.72 -10.03 -22.08
C GLU A 133 -6.21 -8.72 -21.44
N GLU A 134 -6.60 -8.77 -20.16
CA GLU A 134 -7.26 -7.68 -19.43
C GLU A 134 -6.27 -6.61 -18.93
N GLY A 135 -6.79 -5.63 -18.19
CA GLY A 135 -6.01 -4.53 -17.61
C GLY A 135 -6.39 -3.17 -18.19
N ARG A 136 -5.98 -2.13 -17.46
CA ARG A 136 -6.19 -0.71 -17.80
C ARG A 136 -4.85 0.00 -17.83
N MET A 137 -4.69 0.92 -18.78
CA MET A 137 -3.46 1.71 -18.90
C MET A 137 -3.74 3.18 -18.63
N TYR A 138 -2.88 3.75 -17.78
CA TYR A 138 -2.91 5.16 -17.41
C TYR A 138 -1.56 5.81 -17.69
N ARG A 139 -1.60 7.13 -17.85
CA ARG A 139 -0.44 8.00 -17.81
C ARG A 139 -0.54 8.84 -16.54
N TYR A 140 0.44 8.70 -15.65
CA TYR A 140 0.47 9.40 -14.37
C TYR A 140 1.91 9.85 -14.08
N GLN A 141 2.08 11.13 -13.70
CA GLN A 141 3.40 11.73 -13.41
C GLN A 141 4.48 11.46 -14.48
N ASN A 142 4.09 11.52 -15.76
CA ASN A 142 4.97 11.24 -16.89
C ASN A 142 5.55 9.81 -16.92
N GLN A 143 4.89 8.86 -16.26
CA GLN A 143 5.14 7.43 -16.32
C GLN A 143 3.91 6.68 -16.83
N TRP A 144 4.14 5.50 -17.43
CA TRP A 144 3.09 4.60 -17.88
C TRP A 144 2.71 3.68 -16.75
N VAL A 145 1.43 3.52 -16.46
CA VAL A 145 0.95 2.69 -15.36
C VAL A 145 -0.03 1.67 -15.88
N LEU A 146 0.23 0.39 -15.65
CA LEU A 146 -0.72 -0.68 -15.86
C LEU A 146 -1.37 -1.05 -14.54
N CYS A 147 -2.69 -1.14 -14.56
CA CYS A 147 -3.52 -1.53 -13.44
C CYS A 147 -4.32 -2.77 -13.84
N PHE A 148 -4.27 -3.79 -13.00
CA PHE A 148 -5.04 -5.02 -13.14
C PHE A 148 -5.93 -5.20 -11.93
N ASP A 149 -7.18 -5.55 -12.19
CA ASP A 149 -8.09 -6.04 -11.17
C ASP A 149 -7.89 -7.56 -11.05
N PRO A 150 -7.45 -8.09 -9.90
CA PRO A 150 -7.25 -9.52 -9.73
C PRO A 150 -8.57 -10.29 -9.56
N ALA A 151 -9.73 -9.62 -9.55
CA ALA A 151 -11.03 -10.26 -9.43
C ALA A 151 -11.22 -11.36 -10.49
N GLY A 152 -11.05 -12.62 -10.09
CA GLY A 152 -11.19 -13.79 -10.96
C GLY A 152 -9.88 -14.51 -11.33
N LEU A 153 -8.71 -14.02 -10.91
CA LEU A 153 -7.43 -14.71 -11.09
C LEU A 153 -7.16 -15.72 -9.96
N GLU A 154 -6.78 -16.95 -10.32
CA GLU A 154 -6.28 -17.93 -9.35
C GLU A 154 -4.92 -17.49 -8.79
N THR A 155 -4.58 -17.91 -7.56
CA THR A 155 -3.33 -17.53 -6.87
C THR A 155 -2.06 -17.80 -7.69
N ALA A 156 -2.05 -18.87 -8.50
CA ALA A 156 -0.93 -19.18 -9.38
C ALA A 156 -0.80 -18.16 -10.54
N GLY A 157 -1.92 -17.76 -11.14
CA GLY A 157 -1.95 -16.73 -12.18
C GLY A 157 -1.58 -15.35 -11.64
N TYR A 158 -2.02 -15.03 -10.41
CA TYR A 158 -1.65 -13.81 -9.70
C TYR A 158 -0.13 -13.67 -9.52
N ASN A 159 0.52 -14.72 -9.01
CA ASN A 159 1.97 -14.72 -8.80
C ASN A 159 2.75 -14.63 -10.12
N ALA A 160 2.28 -15.32 -11.16
CA ALA A 160 2.90 -15.26 -12.48
C ALA A 160 2.75 -13.87 -13.13
N LEU A 161 1.62 -13.19 -12.93
CA LEU A 161 1.38 -11.83 -13.41
C LEU A 161 2.38 -10.85 -12.78
N ILE A 162 2.55 -10.94 -11.46
CA ILE A 162 3.53 -10.12 -10.72
C ILE A 162 4.96 -10.41 -11.20
N ALA A 163 5.31 -11.69 -11.34
CA ALA A 163 6.65 -12.08 -11.77
C ALA A 163 7.00 -11.48 -13.14
N VAL A 164 6.09 -11.58 -14.11
CA VAL A 164 6.28 -10.99 -15.44
C VAL A 164 6.37 -9.46 -15.33
N LEU A 165 5.42 -8.80 -14.66
CA LEU A 165 5.42 -7.34 -14.56
C LEU A 165 6.68 -6.79 -13.87
N ALA A 166 7.23 -7.51 -12.89
CA ALA A 166 8.45 -7.14 -12.18
C ALA A 166 9.73 -7.23 -13.04
N GLU A 167 9.70 -7.94 -14.16
CA GLU A 167 10.84 -7.97 -15.10
C GLU A 167 10.93 -6.70 -15.94
N TYR A 168 9.80 -6.05 -16.20
CA TYR A 168 9.70 -4.89 -17.11
C TYR A 168 9.43 -3.57 -16.38
N GLY A 169 8.91 -3.62 -15.16
CA GLY A 169 8.46 -2.44 -14.43
C GLY A 169 8.65 -2.53 -12.92
N GLU A 170 8.21 -1.47 -12.24
CA GLU A 170 8.29 -1.36 -10.79
C GLU A 170 6.88 -1.31 -10.19
N ALA A 171 6.64 -2.08 -9.13
CA ALA A 171 5.40 -1.97 -8.36
C ALA A 171 5.25 -0.56 -7.78
N THR A 172 4.02 -0.05 -7.73
CA THR A 172 3.72 1.28 -7.20
C THR A 172 2.66 1.22 -6.12
N SER A 173 2.79 2.10 -5.12
CA SER A 173 1.82 2.30 -4.04
C SER A 173 0.64 3.21 -4.42
N VAL A 174 0.56 3.63 -5.68
CA VAL A 174 -0.57 4.42 -6.19
C VAL A 174 -1.79 3.51 -6.26
N THR A 175 -2.92 3.96 -5.71
CA THR A 175 -4.18 3.20 -5.70
C THR A 175 -4.96 3.39 -7.01
N PRO A 176 -5.89 2.46 -7.34
CA PRO A 176 -6.78 2.63 -8.49
C PRO A 176 -7.56 3.96 -8.44
N ALA A 177 -8.05 4.34 -7.27
CA ALA A 177 -8.80 5.58 -7.07
C ALA A 177 -7.97 6.83 -7.46
N VAL A 178 -6.69 6.87 -7.08
CA VAL A 178 -5.79 7.98 -7.47
C VAL A 178 -5.58 8.02 -8.98
N LEU A 179 -5.48 6.86 -9.65
CA LEU A 179 -5.37 6.80 -11.11
C LEU A 179 -6.65 7.23 -11.83
N GLU A 180 -7.82 6.91 -11.27
CA GLU A 180 -9.11 7.30 -11.85
C GLU A 180 -9.37 8.80 -11.70
N GLU A 181 -8.91 9.41 -10.60
CA GLU A 181 -9.14 10.83 -10.33
C GLU A 181 -8.06 11.74 -10.93
N TYR A 182 -6.78 11.34 -10.84
CA TYR A 182 -5.63 12.17 -11.26
C TYR A 182 -4.82 11.59 -12.42
N GLY A 183 -5.05 10.33 -12.78
CA GLY A 183 -4.40 9.69 -13.92
C GLY A 183 -5.12 9.99 -15.23
N GLN A 184 -4.36 10.11 -16.32
CA GLN A 184 -4.94 10.16 -17.65
C GLN A 184 -5.16 8.73 -18.14
N LEU A 185 -6.42 8.31 -18.26
CA LEU A 185 -6.75 7.01 -18.84
C LEU A 185 -6.37 6.99 -20.33
N VAL A 186 -5.54 6.03 -20.72
CA VAL A 186 -5.10 5.84 -22.11
C VAL A 186 -5.82 4.66 -22.74
N ILE A 187 -5.95 3.54 -22.02
CA ILE A 187 -6.69 2.36 -22.48
C ILE A 187 -7.61 1.90 -21.35
N ALA A 188 -8.92 1.92 -21.61
CA ALA A 188 -9.96 1.67 -20.61
C ALA A 188 -10.17 0.18 -20.28
N SER A 189 -9.89 -0.71 -21.23
CA SER A 189 -10.08 -2.15 -21.08
C SER A 189 -9.20 -2.90 -22.06
N ASN A 190 -8.86 -4.15 -21.71
CA ASN A 190 -8.01 -5.03 -22.49
C ASN A 190 -6.68 -4.38 -22.91
N ALA A 191 -6.07 -3.63 -21.98
CA ALA A 191 -4.83 -2.91 -22.26
C ALA A 191 -3.72 -3.83 -22.75
N VAL A 192 -3.61 -5.04 -22.18
CA VAL A 192 -2.61 -6.03 -22.61
C VAL A 192 -2.82 -6.42 -24.08
N LYS A 193 -4.06 -6.75 -24.46
CA LYS A 193 -4.38 -7.09 -25.85
C LYS A 193 -4.08 -5.94 -26.81
N VAL A 194 -4.54 -4.73 -26.49
CA VAL A 194 -4.36 -3.56 -27.36
C VAL A 194 -2.88 -3.25 -27.56
N LEU A 195 -2.08 -3.31 -26.49
CA LEU A 195 -0.63 -3.10 -26.56
C LEU A 195 0.07 -4.18 -27.39
N ALA A 196 -0.37 -5.44 -27.27
CA ALA A 196 0.22 -6.55 -28.01
C ALA A 196 -0.16 -6.54 -29.51
N GLU A 197 -1.40 -6.15 -29.86
CA GLU A 197 -1.91 -6.19 -31.25
C GLU A 197 -1.53 -4.94 -32.07
N HIS A 198 -1.52 -3.76 -31.47
CA HIS A 198 -1.35 -2.50 -32.22
C HIS A 198 0.10 -2.03 -32.36
N PHE A 199 1.03 -2.56 -31.57
CA PHE A 199 2.44 -2.16 -31.57
C PHE A 199 3.33 -3.36 -31.90
N ALA A 200 3.32 -3.71 -33.19
CA ALA A 200 4.12 -4.76 -33.82
C ALA A 200 5.28 -4.16 -34.64
#